data_AF-A0A1G2ZUH3-F1
#
_entry.id   AF-A0A1G2ZUH3-F1
#
_cell.length_a   1.000
_cell.length_b   1.000
_cell.length_c   1.000
_cell.angle_alpha   90.00
_cell.angle_beta   90.00
_cell.angle_gamma   90.00
#
_symmetry.space_group_name_H-M   'P 1'
#
loop_
_entity.id
_entity.type
_entity.pdbx_description
1 polymer ?
#
loop_
_entity_poly.entity_id
_entity_poly.type
_entity_poly.pdbx_seq_one_letter_code
_entity_poly.pdbx_strand_id
1 'polypeptide(L)' 'MLRGVLQKNLRVCCPTCLENDHVVYRREPTGDRGIANHCRCNRCGEWFIYEQDKVGMPKVA' A
#
# COMPACT_ATOMS: atom_id res chain seq x y z
N MET A 1 16.51 1.60 -26.15
CA MET A 1 15.59 0.60 -25.58
C MET A 1 16.07 0.23 -24.18
N LEU A 2 15.58 0.88 -23.12
CA LEU A 2 15.81 0.45 -21.73
C LEU A 2 14.54 0.74 -20.92
N ARG A 3 13.50 -0.05 -21.15
CA ARG A 3 12.26 -0.09 -20.36
C ARG A 3 12.31 -1.37 -19.54
N GLY A 4 12.41 -1.25 -18.23
CA GLY A 4 12.37 -2.40 -17.34
C GLY A 4 13.10 -2.18 -16.03
N VAL A 5 12.75 -1.14 -15.29
CA VAL A 5 13.01 -1.18 -13.84
C VAL A 5 12.08 -2.27 -13.31
N LEU A 6 12.66 -3.44 -13.03
CA LEU A 6 12.01 -4.54 -12.31
C LEU A 6 11.69 -4.06 -10.89
N GLN A 7 10.58 -3.33 -10.74
CA GLN A 7 10.04 -2.88 -9.46
C GLN A 7 9.36 -4.07 -8.76
N LYS A 8 10.14 -5.10 -8.43
CA LYS A 8 9.69 -6.26 -7.65
C LYS A 8 9.62 -5.86 -6.18
N ASN A 9 8.39 -5.71 -5.68
CA ASN A 9 8.00 -5.70 -4.26
C ASN A 9 8.33 -4.45 -3.45
N LEU A 10 7.66 -3.33 -3.75
CA LEU A 10 7.36 -2.33 -2.72
C LEU A 10 6.40 -2.97 -1.70
N ARG A 11 6.95 -3.49 -0.60
CA ARG A 11 6.17 -4.04 0.50
C ARG A 11 5.59 -2.89 1.33
N VAL A 12 4.29 -2.92 1.57
CA VAL A 12 3.62 -1.96 2.45
C VAL A 12 3.78 -2.41 3.90
N CYS A 13 4.46 -1.63 4.71
CA CYS A 13 4.65 -1.91 6.12
C CYS A 13 3.81 -0.97 6.99
N CYS A 14 3.40 -1.47 8.17
CA CYS A 14 2.83 -0.61 9.21
C CYS A 14 3.84 0.48 9.60
N PRO A 15 3.43 1.76 9.69
CA PRO A 15 4.35 2.86 10.01
C PRO A 15 4.91 2.76 11.44
N THR A 16 4.24 2.06 12.34
CA THR A 16 4.62 1.97 13.75
C THR A 16 5.56 0.79 14.02
N CYS A 17 5.21 -0.41 13.59
CA CYS A 17 5.99 -1.62 13.89
C CYS A 17 6.79 -2.16 12.70
N LEU A 18 6.71 -1.50 11.54
CA LEU A 18 7.42 -1.83 10.30
C LEU A 18 7.15 -3.24 9.75
N GLU A 19 6.11 -3.90 10.24
CA GLU A 19 5.69 -5.21 9.75
C GLU A 19 4.84 -5.11 8.49
N ASN A 20 5.05 -6.05 7.59
CA ASN A 20 4.22 -6.24 6.39
C ASN A 20 3.01 -7.15 6.66
N ASP A 21 2.59 -7.27 7.92
CA ASP A 21 1.42 -8.06 8.32
C ASP A 21 0.25 -7.16 8.71
N HIS A 22 -0.68 -7.01 7.78
CA HIS A 22 -1.86 -6.17 7.91
C HIS A 22 -3.01 -6.71 7.07
N VAL A 23 -4.22 -6.28 7.41
CA VAL A 23 -5.45 -6.61 6.69
C VAL A 23 -6.10 -5.34 6.16
N VAL A 24 -6.56 -5.39 4.92
CA VAL A 24 -7.28 -4.30 4.25
C VAL A 24 -8.78 -4.48 4.49
N TYR A 25 -9.42 -3.53 5.16
CA TYR A 25 -10.86 -3.58 5.43
C TYR A 25 -11.69 -2.77 4.44
N ARG A 26 -11.09 -1.73 3.85
CA ARG A 26 -11.79 -0.85 2.93
C ARG A 26 -10.85 -0.38 1.84
N ARG A 27 -11.38 -0.36 0.61
CA ARG A 27 -10.71 0.17 -0.57
C ARG A 27 -11.54 1.30 -1.13
N GLU A 28 -10.97 2.49 -1.22
CA GLU A 28 -11.65 3.68 -1.72
C GLU A 28 -10.96 4.18 -2.98
N PRO A 29 -11.66 4.27 -4.13
CA PRO A 29 -11.10 4.90 -5.32
C PRO A 29 -10.77 6.36 -5.04
N THR A 30 -9.58 6.79 -5.42
CA THR A 30 -9.19 8.21 -5.40
C THR A 30 -9.27 8.79 -6.82
N GLY A 31 -9.64 10.08 -6.93
CA GLY A 31 -9.93 10.74 -8.21
C GLY A 31 -8.79 10.62 -9.24
N ASP A 32 -7.55 10.59 -8.76
CA ASP A 32 -6.33 10.53 -9.57
C ASP A 32 -5.87 9.10 -9.86
N ARG A 33 -6.83 8.24 -10.26
CA ARG A 33 -6.57 6.84 -10.65
C ARG A 33 -5.85 6.04 -9.55
N GLY A 34 -6.06 6.38 -8.29
CA GLY A 34 -5.54 5.63 -7.15
C GLY A 34 -6.63 4.84 -6.42
N ILE A 35 -6.20 4.00 -5.50
CA ILE A 35 -7.04 3.34 -4.52
C ILE A 35 -6.38 3.55 -3.15
N ALA A 36 -7.08 4.19 -2.23
CA ALA A 36 -6.69 4.27 -0.83
C ALA A 36 -7.13 2.97 -0.13
N ASN A 37 -6.17 2.21 0.40
CA ASN A 37 -6.41 1.02 1.18
C ASN A 37 -6.35 1.36 2.67
N HIS A 38 -7.48 1.25 3.36
CA HIS A 38 -7.54 1.40 4.80
C HIS A 38 -7.22 0.05 5.45
N CYS A 39 -6.14 0.05 6.22
CA CYS A 39 -5.52 -1.14 6.76
C CYS A 39 -5.46 -1.10 8.28
N ARG A 40 -5.44 -2.27 8.90
CA ARG A 40 -5.04 -2.44 10.30
C ARG A 40 -3.87 -3.42 10.37
N CYS A 41 -2.84 -3.07 11.13
CA CYS A 41 -1.74 -3.97 11.39
C CYS A 41 -2.19 -5.10 12.32
N ASN A 42 -1.85 -6.36 11.98
CA ASN A 42 -2.17 -7.52 12.83
C ASN A 42 -1.28 -7.60 14.07
N ARG A 43 -0.08 -7.01 14.03
CA ARG A 43 0.88 -7.06 15.14
C ARG A 43 0.59 -6.02 16.22
N CYS A 44 0.51 -4.74 15.85
CA CYS A 44 0.30 -3.65 16.82
C CYS A 44 -1.14 -3.15 16.88
N GLY A 45 -2.01 -3.58 15.96
CA GLY A 45 -3.40 -3.13 15.90
C GLY A 45 -3.61 -1.74 15.32
N GLU A 46 -2.54 -1.04 14.91
CA GLU A 46 -2.56 0.33 14.40
C GLU A 46 -3.28 0.42 13.05
N TRP A 47 -4.06 1.49 12.89
CA TRP A 47 -4.74 1.81 11.64
C TRP A 47 -3.85 2.70 10.77
N PHE A 48 -3.76 2.38 9.49
CA PHE A 48 -3.01 3.19 8.53
C PHE A 48 -3.60 3.07 7.14
N ILE A 49 -3.26 4.03 6.27
CA ILE A 49 -3.76 4.10 4.90
C ILE A 49 -2.54 4.11 3.97
N TYR A 50 -2.60 3.32 2.90
CA TYR A 50 -1.65 3.43 1.80
C TYR A 50 -2.40 3.55 0.49
N GLU A 51 -1.88 4.38 -0.42
CA GLU A 51 -2.40 4.48 -1.77
C GLU A 51 -1.73 3.47 -2.68
N GLN A 52 -2.48 2.91 -3.62
CA GLN A 52 -1.95 2.14 -4.74
C GLN A 52 -2.46 2.73 -6.06
N ASP A 53 -1.72 2.54 -7.14
CA ASP A 53 -2.18 2.84 -8.49
C ASP A 53 -3.15 1.76 -9.04
N LYS A 54 -3.68 1.97 -10.25
CA LYS A 54 -4.57 1.00 -10.92
C LYS A 54 -3.89 -0.33 -11.28
N VAL A 55 -2.56 -0.39 -11.28
CA VAL A 55 -1.82 -1.65 -11.53
C VAL A 55 -1.45 -2.36 -10.23
N GLY A 56 -1.87 -1.84 -9.09
CA GLY A 56 -1.70 -2.45 -7.77
C GLY A 56 -0.37 -2.14 -7.10
N MET A 57 0.41 -1.19 -7.62
CA MET A 57 1.66 -0.76 -7.01
C MET A 57 1.39 0.31 -5.96
N PRO A 58 1.97 0.22 -4.75
CA PRO A 58 1.89 1.29 -3.77
C PRO A 58 2.44 2.59 -4.35
N LYS A 59 1.69 3.69 -4.22
CA LYS A 59 2.19 5.03 -4.52
C LYS A 59 3.16 5.40 -3.40
N VAL A 60 4.43 5.53 -3.74
CA VAL A 60 5.41 6.15 -2.85
C VAL A 60 5.18 7.66 -2.95
N ALA A 61 4.79 8.29 -1.84
CA ALA A 61 4.70 9.74 -1.73
C ALA A 61 6.08 10.37 -1.79
#